data_AF-A0A8E6B5B4-F1
#
_entry.id   AF-A0A8E6B5B4-F1
#
_cell.length_a   1.000
_cell.length_b   1.000
_cell.length_c   1.000
_cell.angle_alpha   90.00
_cell.angle_beta   90.00
_cell.angle_gamma   90.00
#
_symmetry.space_group_name_H-M   'P 1'
#
loop_
_entity.id
_entity.type
_entity.pdbx_description
1 polymer ?
#
loop_
_entity_poly.entity_id
_entity_poly.type
_entity_poly.pdbx_seq_one_letter_code
_entity_poly.pdbx_strand_id
1 'polypeptide(L)'
;MTTLDELLTDIASKHLQVRTLQTRMSDALDFHEVSVWGIKNALLAAFEAGAKTGFTPSVSNNNLLTRFDDYEIQPCRRYILEDEPDRSYVEPCEGFEADFWTLYGHITGEGVQAIGDFGTRRHAEEVFAKITGRSYSSRKQPKERR
;
A
#
# COMPACT_ATOMS: atom_id res chain seq x y z
N MET A 1 -21.38 2.70 -16.10
CA MET A 1 -21.03 1.71 -15.07
C MET A 1 -19.69 1.14 -15.45
N THR A 2 -18.78 1.00 -14.50
CA THR A 2 -17.50 0.35 -14.75
C THR A 2 -17.68 -1.17 -14.77
N THR A 3 -16.74 -1.89 -15.38
CA THR A 3 -16.73 -3.36 -15.34
C THR A 3 -16.68 -3.91 -13.92
N LEU A 4 -16.09 -3.14 -12.99
CA LEU A 4 -16.07 -3.47 -11.56
C LEU A 4 -17.44 -3.34 -10.92
N ASP A 5 -18.18 -2.27 -11.21
CA ASP A 5 -19.53 -2.06 -10.65
C ASP A 5 -20.49 -3.18 -11.08
N GLU A 6 -20.38 -3.64 -12.33
CA GLU A 6 -21.18 -4.75 -12.85
C GLU A 6 -20.84 -6.07 -12.15
N LEU A 7 -19.56 -6.36 -11.97
CA LEU A 7 -19.08 -7.54 -11.25
C LEU A 7 -19.56 -7.54 -9.78
N LEU A 8 -19.41 -6.42 -9.08
CA LEU A 8 -19.83 -6.30 -7.68
C LEU A 8 -21.34 -6.43 -7.55
N THR A 9 -22.10 -5.85 -8.48
CA THR A 9 -23.56 -5.97 -8.52
C THR A 9 -24.00 -7.42 -8.77
N ASP A 10 -23.33 -8.14 -9.65
CA ASP A 10 -23.60 -9.56 -9.92
C ASP A 10 -23.32 -10.44 -8.68
N ILE A 11 -22.20 -10.21 -7.98
CA ILE A 11 -21.86 -10.90 -6.73
C ILE A 11 -22.91 -10.61 -5.65
N ALA A 12 -23.28 -9.34 -5.46
CA ALA A 12 -24.29 -8.94 -4.49
C ALA A 12 -25.66 -9.57 -4.81
N SER A 13 -26.04 -9.60 -6.08
CA SER A 13 -27.30 -10.23 -6.51
C SER A 13 -27.32 -11.72 -6.23
N LYS A 14 -26.23 -12.44 -6.53
CA LYS A 14 -26.11 -13.89 -6.36
C LYS A 14 -26.09 -14.33 -4.90
N HIS A 15 -25.34 -13.63 -4.05
CA HIS A 15 -25.05 -14.09 -2.69
C HIS A 15 -25.86 -13.38 -1.60
N LEU A 16 -26.28 -12.14 -1.84
CA LEU A 16 -26.97 -11.28 -0.87
C LEU A 16 -28.41 -10.97 -1.25
N GLN A 17 -28.86 -11.36 -2.45
CA GLN A 17 -30.17 -11.00 -3.01
C GLN A 17 -30.38 -9.48 -3.15
N VAL A 18 -29.28 -8.72 -3.22
CA VAL A 18 -29.27 -7.27 -3.40
C VAL A 18 -29.14 -6.97 -4.90
N ARG A 19 -30.19 -6.40 -5.51
CA ARG A 19 -30.23 -6.19 -6.97
C ARG A 19 -29.36 -5.04 -7.47
N THR A 20 -29.03 -4.09 -6.61
CA THR A 20 -28.22 -2.92 -6.96
C THR A 20 -27.41 -2.47 -5.75
N LEU A 21 -26.17 -2.04 -5.99
CA LEU A 21 -25.32 -1.41 -4.98
C LEU A 21 -25.37 0.13 -5.04
N GLN A 22 -26.25 0.70 -5.87
CA GLN A 22 -26.46 2.15 -5.90
C GLN A 22 -27.31 2.59 -4.71
N THR A 23 -26.88 3.63 -4.01
CA THR A 23 -27.66 4.29 -2.95
C THR A 23 -28.90 4.97 -3.53
N ARG A 24 -30.06 4.73 -2.93
CA ARG A 24 -31.36 5.25 -3.36
C ARG A 24 -31.98 6.24 -2.36
N MET A 25 -31.28 6.52 -1.27
CA MET A 25 -31.70 7.42 -0.20
C MET A 25 -33.05 7.03 0.40
N SER A 26 -33.27 5.73 0.58
CA SER A 26 -34.49 5.18 1.15
C SER A 26 -34.18 3.95 1.97
N ASP A 27 -34.56 3.96 3.25
CA ASP A 27 -34.23 2.88 4.18
C ASP A 27 -34.70 1.51 3.66
N ALA A 28 -35.95 1.42 3.18
CA ALA A 28 -36.52 0.18 2.66
C ALA A 28 -35.83 -0.34 1.38
N LEU A 29 -35.08 0.52 0.69
CA LEU A 29 -34.37 0.20 -0.53
C LEU A 29 -32.86 -0.01 -0.31
N ASP A 30 -32.28 0.61 0.70
CA ASP A 30 -30.83 0.61 0.93
C ASP A 30 -30.40 -0.33 2.07
N PHE A 31 -31.32 -0.73 2.94
CA PHE A 31 -31.04 -1.66 4.03
C PHE A 31 -31.58 -3.05 3.70
N HIS A 32 -30.71 -4.05 3.84
CA HIS A 32 -31.02 -5.44 3.53
C HIS A 32 -30.66 -6.34 4.71
N GLU A 33 -31.61 -7.15 5.16
CA GLU A 33 -31.31 -8.28 6.04
C GLU A 33 -30.67 -9.40 5.21
N VAL A 34 -29.44 -9.75 5.56
CA VAL A 34 -28.67 -10.77 4.85
C VAL A 34 -28.10 -11.78 5.84
N SER A 35 -27.94 -13.01 5.36
CA SER A 35 -27.35 -14.07 6.16
C SER A 35 -25.84 -13.94 6.28
N VAL A 36 -25.27 -14.37 7.41
CA VAL A 36 -23.81 -14.38 7.63
C VAL A 36 -23.07 -15.26 6.63
N TRP A 37 -23.69 -16.36 6.18
CA TRP A 37 -23.11 -17.21 5.13
C TRP A 37 -23.17 -16.54 3.75
N GLY A 38 -24.24 -15.77 3.46
CA GLY A 38 -24.33 -14.95 2.25
C GLY A 38 -23.21 -13.93 2.18
N ILE A 39 -22.96 -13.21 3.30
CA ILE A 39 -21.83 -12.28 3.42
C ILE A 39 -20.50 -12.98 3.14
N LYS A 40 -20.24 -14.11 3.82
CA LYS A 40 -19.00 -14.88 3.62
C LYS A 40 -18.81 -15.28 2.15
N ASN A 41 -19.86 -15.78 1.51
CA ASN A 41 -19.81 -16.22 0.12
C ASN A 41 -19.60 -15.04 -0.84
N ALA A 42 -20.25 -13.90 -0.60
CA ALA A 42 -20.06 -12.69 -1.40
C ALA A 42 -18.62 -12.17 -1.32
N LEU A 43 -18.04 -12.13 -0.12
CA LEU A 43 -16.65 -11.71 0.10
C LEU A 43 -15.66 -12.67 -0.57
N LEU A 44 -15.88 -13.98 -0.46
CA LEU A 44 -15.03 -14.96 -1.12
C LEU A 44 -15.10 -14.85 -2.65
N ALA A 45 -16.31 -14.69 -3.20
CA ALA A 45 -16.51 -14.49 -4.63
C ALA A 45 -15.85 -13.20 -5.14
N ALA A 46 -15.92 -12.10 -4.39
CA ALA A 46 -15.24 -10.85 -4.72
C ALA A 46 -13.71 -11.01 -4.71
N PHE A 47 -13.17 -11.70 -3.71
CA PHE A 47 -11.74 -12.00 -3.62
C PHE A 47 -11.26 -12.85 -4.82
N GLU A 48 -11.96 -13.95 -5.11
CA GLU A 48 -11.61 -14.81 -6.24
C GLU A 48 -11.75 -14.09 -7.59
N ALA A 49 -12.79 -13.28 -7.76
CA ALA A 49 -12.98 -12.51 -8.98
C ALA A 49 -11.84 -11.50 -9.17
N GLY A 50 -11.42 -10.81 -8.11
CA GLY A 50 -10.24 -9.94 -8.13
C GLY A 50 -8.92 -10.66 -8.43
N ALA A 51 -8.76 -11.91 -7.97
CA ALA A 51 -7.61 -12.73 -8.33
C ALA A 51 -7.63 -13.16 -9.81
N LYS A 52 -8.81 -13.47 -10.36
CA LYS A 52 -9.00 -13.92 -11.75
C LYS A 52 -8.87 -12.80 -12.79
N THR A 53 -9.18 -11.56 -12.45
CA THR A 53 -9.03 -10.40 -13.37
C THR A 53 -7.58 -10.03 -13.63
N GLY A 54 -6.61 -10.82 -13.13
CA GLY A 54 -5.21 -10.54 -13.38
C GLY A 54 -4.67 -9.43 -12.49
N PHE A 55 -5.23 -9.24 -11.29
CA PHE A 55 -4.38 -8.87 -10.15
C PHE A 55 -3.48 -10.07 -9.77
N THR A 56 -2.81 -10.66 -10.75
CA THR A 56 -1.37 -10.82 -10.64
C THR A 56 -0.81 -9.42 -10.40
N PRO A 57 0.14 -9.17 -9.48
CA PRO A 57 1.02 -8.03 -9.64
C PRO A 57 1.64 -8.22 -11.02
N SER A 58 1.02 -7.59 -12.03
CA SER A 58 1.54 -7.66 -13.37
C SER A 58 2.86 -6.93 -13.23
N VAL A 59 3.95 -7.66 -13.39
CA VAL A 59 5.17 -7.08 -13.94
C VAL A 59 4.81 -6.69 -15.38
N SER A 60 3.92 -5.72 -15.53
CA SER A 60 3.65 -5.07 -16.79
C SER A 60 4.79 -4.09 -16.97
N ASN A 61 5.59 -4.38 -17.99
CA ASN A 61 6.74 -3.60 -18.45
C ASN A 61 6.33 -2.22 -18.99
N ASN A 62 5.50 -1.46 -18.27
CA ASN A 62 5.46 -0.01 -18.31
C ASN A 62 4.55 0.53 -17.19
N ASN A 63 5.21 1.03 -16.14
CA ASN A 63 4.83 2.24 -15.44
C ASN A 63 3.48 2.21 -14.71
N LEU A 64 3.42 1.43 -13.63
CA LEU A 64 2.90 1.82 -12.31
C LEU A 64 3.18 0.65 -11.34
N LEU A 65 4.43 0.49 -10.89
CA LEU A 65 4.60 -0.04 -9.53
C LEU A 65 3.89 0.98 -8.64
N THR A 66 2.84 0.54 -7.95
CA THR A 66 2.18 1.38 -6.97
C THR A 66 3.25 1.86 -5.97
N ARG A 67 3.11 3.12 -5.55
CA ARG A 67 4.07 3.96 -4.79
C ARG A 67 4.80 3.27 -3.62
N PHE A 68 4.32 2.12 -3.16
CA PHE A 68 4.77 1.37 -1.98
C PHE A 68 5.14 -0.10 -2.29
N ASP A 69 5.50 -0.45 -3.53
CA ASP A 69 5.80 -1.85 -3.90
C ASP A 69 7.22 -2.07 -4.43
N ASP A 70 8.12 -1.09 -4.21
CA ASP A 70 9.50 -1.16 -4.71
C ASP A 70 10.52 -0.89 -3.60
N TYR A 71 11.23 0.23 -3.68
CA TYR A 71 12.19 0.65 -2.66
C TYR A 71 11.86 2.06 -2.19
N GLU A 72 12.08 2.29 -0.90
CA GLU A 72 11.93 3.59 -0.25
C GLU A 72 13.25 3.96 0.45
N ILE A 73 13.74 5.17 0.21
CA ILE A 73 14.87 5.74 0.94
C ILE A 73 14.33 6.78 1.90
N GLN A 74 14.45 6.50 3.20
CA GLN A 74 13.88 7.31 4.28
C GLN A 74 14.98 7.93 5.15
N PRO A 75 14.94 9.25 5.42
CA PRO A 75 15.78 9.87 6.44
C PRO A 75 15.32 9.46 7.84
N CYS A 76 16.28 9.09 8.69
CA CYS A 76 16.02 8.56 10.02
C CYS A 76 16.89 9.27 11.06
N ARG A 77 16.30 9.49 12.24
CA ARG A 77 16.97 10.03 13.41
C ARG A 77 16.96 9.01 14.54
N ARG A 78 18.08 8.89 15.26
CA ARG A 78 18.21 8.02 16.42
C ARG A 78 18.07 8.83 17.69
N TYR A 79 17.18 8.37 18.56
CA TYR A 79 17.02 8.93 19.90
C TYR A 79 17.56 7.94 20.91
N ILE A 80 18.30 8.45 21.89
CA ILE A 80 18.80 7.69 23.05
C ILE A 80 17.95 8.15 24.23
N LEU A 81 17.39 7.20 24.98
CA LEU A 81 16.63 7.52 26.19
C LEU A 81 17.61 7.92 27.29
N GLU A 82 17.43 9.11 27.86
CA GLU A 82 18.33 9.66 28.89
C GLU A 82 18.43 8.73 30.12
N ASP A 83 17.31 8.12 30.50
CA ASP A 83 17.22 7.20 31.64
C ASP A 83 17.67 5.76 31.32
N GLU A 84 17.78 5.41 30.03
CA GLU A 84 18.14 4.07 29.56
C GLU A 84 19.11 4.17 28.36
N PRO A 85 20.39 4.51 28.57
CA PRO A 85 21.33 4.84 27.48
C PRO A 85 21.63 3.68 26.52
N ASP A 86 21.43 2.43 26.97
CA ASP A 86 21.54 1.23 26.14
C ASP A 86 20.33 1.03 25.21
N ARG A 87 19.26 1.80 25.40
CA ARG A 87 18.07 1.79 24.55
C ARG A 87 18.07 3.00 23.62
N SER A 88 18.01 2.69 22.32
CA SER A 88 17.73 3.68 21.28
C SER A 88 16.53 3.26 20.46
N TYR A 89 15.76 4.24 19.99
CA TYR A 89 14.74 4.04 18.96
C TYR A 89 15.02 4.96 17.77
N VAL A 90 14.43 4.61 16.62
CA VAL A 90 14.66 5.28 15.34
C VAL A 90 13.31 5.74 14.80
N GLU A 91 13.24 6.99 14.37
CA GLU A 91 12.04 7.54 13.73
C GLU A 91 12.37 8.17 12.36
N PRO A 92 11.41 8.16 11.41
CA PRO A 92 11.47 9.03 10.25
C PRO A 92 11.61 10.50 10.67
N CYS A 93 12.40 11.28 9.93
CA CYS A 93 12.59 12.71 10.21
C CYS A 93 12.66 13.54 8.92
N GLU A 94 12.91 14.85 9.04
CA GLU A 94 13.26 15.65 7.87
C GLU A 94 14.69 15.35 7.41
N GLY A 95 14.94 15.50 6.10
CA GLY A 95 16.23 15.12 5.51
C GLY A 95 17.43 15.89 6.07
N PHE A 96 17.23 17.10 6.60
CA PHE A 96 18.29 17.90 7.23
C PHE A 96 18.55 17.53 8.70
N GLU A 97 17.65 16.75 9.31
CA GLU A 97 17.75 16.27 10.70
C GLU A 97 18.25 14.82 10.78
N ALA A 98 18.50 14.20 9.62
CA ALA A 98 18.80 12.78 9.51
C ALA A 98 20.20 12.45 10.04
N ASP A 99 20.25 11.49 10.97
CA ASP A 99 21.51 10.86 11.39
C ASP A 99 21.98 9.84 10.33
N PHE A 100 21.02 9.20 9.65
CA PHE A 100 21.26 8.24 8.57
C PHE A 100 20.04 8.11 7.65
N TRP A 101 20.21 7.34 6.57
CA TRP A 101 19.19 7.07 5.55
C TRP A 101 19.01 5.57 5.41
N THR A 102 17.80 5.07 5.65
CA THR A 102 17.48 3.65 5.49
C THR A 102 16.90 3.39 4.11
N LEU A 103 17.46 2.40 3.40
CA LEU A 103 16.86 1.84 2.19
C LEU A 103 15.96 0.67 2.59
N TYR A 104 14.66 0.78 2.31
CA TYR A 104 13.68 -0.29 2.46
C TYR A 104 13.38 -0.93 1.11
N GLY A 105 13.13 -2.23 1.12
CA GLY A 105 12.46 -2.95 0.04
C GLY A 105 11.07 -3.37 0.48
N HIS A 106 10.09 -3.25 -0.41
CA HIS A 106 8.72 -3.71 -0.18
C HIS A 106 8.55 -5.10 -0.77
N ILE A 107 8.14 -6.05 0.08
CA ILE A 107 7.83 -7.42 -0.32
C ILE A 107 6.32 -7.56 -0.39
N THR A 108 5.79 -7.88 -1.56
CA THR A 108 4.34 -8.01 -1.78
C THR A 108 3.74 -9.03 -0.84
N GLY A 109 2.84 -8.58 0.04
CA GLY A 109 2.17 -9.42 1.04
C GLY A 109 2.92 -9.58 2.38
N GLU A 110 4.17 -9.11 2.48
CA GLU A 110 5.00 -9.22 3.70
C GLU A 110 5.41 -7.86 4.30
N GLY A 111 5.16 -6.75 3.59
CA GLY A 111 5.39 -5.40 4.10
C GLY A 111 6.76 -4.84 3.71
N VAL A 112 7.40 -4.08 4.61
CA VAL A 112 8.70 -3.43 4.37
C VAL A 112 9.83 -4.14 5.10
N GLN A 113 10.98 -4.26 4.44
CA GLN A 113 12.21 -4.78 5.04
C GLN A 113 13.35 -3.78 4.86
N ALA A 114 14.04 -3.46 5.96
CA ALA A 114 15.24 -2.65 5.93
C ALA A 114 16.38 -3.44 5.27
N ILE A 115 16.93 -2.88 4.20
CA ILE A 115 18.05 -3.46 3.45
C ILE A 115 19.37 -2.93 4.00
N GLY A 116 19.41 -1.66 4.42
CA GLY A 116 20.57 -1.09 5.07
C GLY A 116 20.41 0.38 5.47
N ASP A 117 21.23 0.77 6.45
CA ASP A 117 21.37 2.14 6.93
C ASP A 117 22.65 2.77 6.37
N PHE A 118 22.52 3.98 5.83
CA PHE A 118 23.60 4.69 5.16
C PHE A 118 23.77 6.09 5.75
N GLY A 119 25.02 6.50 6.02
CA GLY A 119 25.29 7.83 6.58
C GLY A 119 24.92 9.00 5.65
N THR A 120 24.63 8.76 4.37
CA THR A 120 24.18 9.83 3.46
C THR A 120 23.10 9.31 2.51
N ARG A 121 22.19 10.21 2.11
CA ARG A 121 21.19 9.95 1.07
C ARG A 121 21.81 9.41 -0.21
N ARG A 122 22.90 10.04 -0.65
CA ARG A 122 23.61 9.67 -1.87
C ARG A 122 24.09 8.22 -1.82
N HIS A 123 24.62 7.77 -0.70
CA HIS A 123 25.08 6.39 -0.57
C HIS A 123 23.91 5.39 -0.64
N ALA A 124 22.77 5.70 -0.01
CA ALA A 124 21.56 4.90 -0.14
C ALA A 124 21.08 4.83 -1.61
N GLU A 125 21.10 5.96 -2.32
CA GLU A 125 20.73 6.03 -3.75
C GLU A 125 21.70 5.25 -4.65
N GLU A 126 23.01 5.26 -4.35
CA GLU A 126 24.02 4.46 -5.06
C GLU A 126 23.81 2.96 -4.85
N VAL A 127 23.46 2.53 -3.64
CA VAL A 127 23.14 1.12 -3.36
C VAL A 127 21.84 0.70 -4.05
N PHE A 128 20.80 1.53 -3.99
CA PHE A 128 19.58 1.32 -4.76
C PHE A 128 19.89 1.14 -6.25
N ALA A 129 20.72 2.00 -6.83
CA ALA A 129 21.04 1.93 -8.26
C ALA A 129 21.81 0.67 -8.62
N LYS A 130 22.69 0.18 -7.73
CA LYS A 130 23.39 -1.11 -7.90
C LYS A 130 22.43 -2.30 -7.83
N ILE A 131 21.45 -2.27 -6.93
CA ILE A 131 20.46 -3.35 -6.77
C ILE A 131 19.51 -3.40 -7.97
N THR A 132 19.02 -2.24 -8.41
CA THR A 132 17.90 -2.14 -9.35
C THR A 132 18.31 -1.84 -10.79
N GLY A 133 19.55 -1.39 -11.03
CA GLY A 133 20.02 -0.95 -12.34
C GLY A 133 19.44 0.39 -12.81
N ARG A 134 18.73 1.14 -11.95
CA ARG A 134 18.13 2.45 -12.27
C ARG A 134 18.45 3.53 -11.23
N SER A 135 18.40 4.80 -11.62
CA SER A 135 18.58 5.91 -10.69
C SER A 135 17.37 6.08 -9.77
N TYR A 136 17.60 6.45 -8.51
CA TYR A 136 16.52 6.76 -7.58
C TYR A 136 15.88 8.10 -7.93
N SER A 137 14.56 8.12 -8.14
CA SER A 137 13.80 9.35 -8.38
C SER A 137 12.78 9.54 -7.26
N SER A 138 13.14 10.29 -6.22
CA SER A 138 12.14 10.73 -5.24
C SER A 138 11.18 11.71 -5.93
N ARG A 139 9.93 11.34 -6.18
CA ARG A 139 8.93 12.36 -6.52
C ARG A 139 8.68 13.20 -5.27
N LYS A 140 8.77 14.53 -5.42
CA LYS A 140 8.47 15.51 -4.37
C LYS A 140 7.12 15.16 -3.72
N GLN A 141 7.06 15.17 -2.38
CA GLN A 141 5.79 15.16 -1.67
C GLN A 141 4.89 16.27 -2.28
N PRO A 142 3.58 16.02 -2.48
CA PRO A 142 2.68 17.10 -2.88
C PRO A 142 2.80 18.20 -1.83
N LYS A 143 3.18 19.42 -2.26
CA LYS A 143 3.19 20.59 -1.40
C LYS A 143 1.79 20.71 -0.78
N GLU A 144 1.74 20.64 0.54
CA GLU A 144 0.54 20.90 1.32
C GLU A 144 -0.02 22.26 0.87
N ARG A 145 -1.25 22.24 0.37
CA ARG A 145 -1.94 23.46 -0.05
C ARG A 145 -2.22 24.27 1.21
N ARG A 146 -1.56 25.42 1.33
CA ARG A 146 -1.92 26.49 2.28
C ARG A 146 -3.35 26.94 2.07
#